data_AF-A0A534L990-F1
#
_entry.id   AF-A0A534L990-F1
#
_cell.length_a   1.000
_cell.length_b   1.000
_cell.length_c   1.000
_cell.angle_alpha   90.00
_cell.angle_beta   90.00
_cell.angle_gamma   90.00
#
_symmetry.space_group_name_H-M   'P 1'
#
loop_
_entity.id
_entity.type
_entity.pdbx_description
1 polymer ?
#
loop_
_entity_poly.entity_id
_entity_poly.type
_entity_poly.pdbx_seq_one_letter_code
_entity_poly.pdbx_strand_id
1 'polypeptide(L)'
;MAVGFVALDRRINRDTEALHDFLWHGEKKDGKSLIRSLRNDARAADVFLQLGGRLRTNVDELAEDLQSSGKGESLFELLSHSWGLGAATVLYSKRNYRGAADRSKSVISSASIGVCANAGCFEFVEEWEAGKTDFETYTGKLADFLEPKGFMDSGQFKRVMNAVYEFAMNWNAVASKSEQTLAARTSIEGAGWCLLTSVSIRELLGAPPWFSARDFAGIVERIIGRM
;
A
#
# COMPACT_ATOMS: atom_id res chain seq x y z
N MET A 1 -1.08 -17.07 -22.67
CA MET A 1 -2.32 -17.09 -21.85
C MET A 1 -2.26 -15.94 -20.87
N ALA A 2 -3.33 -15.15 -20.75
CA ALA A 2 -3.41 -14.13 -19.70
C ALA A 2 -3.49 -14.82 -18.33
N VAL A 3 -2.64 -14.42 -17.37
CA VAL A 3 -2.68 -14.96 -16.01
C VAL A 3 -3.94 -14.44 -15.31
N GLY A 4 -4.76 -15.34 -14.76
CA GLY A 4 -5.97 -14.96 -14.03
C GLY A 4 -5.65 -14.25 -12.70
N PHE A 5 -6.56 -13.37 -12.25
CA PHE A 5 -6.41 -12.58 -11.02
C PHE A 5 -5.90 -13.39 -9.82
N VAL A 6 -6.51 -14.54 -9.52
CA VAL A 6 -6.16 -15.34 -8.33
C VAL A 6 -4.72 -15.86 -8.38
N ALA A 7 -4.26 -16.28 -9.57
CA ALA A 7 -2.90 -16.77 -9.75
C ALA A 7 -1.87 -15.63 -9.66
N LEU A 8 -2.21 -14.45 -10.21
CA LEU A 8 -1.37 -13.27 -10.15
C LEU A 8 -1.29 -12.71 -8.72
N ASP A 9 -2.43 -12.64 -8.02
CA ASP A 9 -2.52 -12.18 -6.64
C ASP A 9 -1.68 -13.06 -5.71
N ARG A 10 -1.77 -14.39 -5.84
CA ARG A 10 -0.95 -15.31 -5.04
C ARG A 10 0.54 -15.11 -5.29
N ARG A 11 0.96 -14.93 -6.54
CA ARG A 11 2.38 -14.74 -6.90
C ARG A 11 2.93 -13.45 -6.34
N ILE A 12 2.23 -12.33 -6.58
CA ILE A 12 2.69 -11.02 -6.13
C ILE A 12 2.81 -10.98 -4.62
N ASN A 13 1.78 -11.42 -3.87
CA ASN A 13 1.85 -11.43 -2.40
C ASN A 13 3.01 -12.31 -1.90
N ARG A 14 3.24 -13.48 -2.51
CA ARG A 14 4.38 -14.35 -2.16
C ARG A 14 5.72 -13.67 -2.43
N ASP A 15 5.87 -13.02 -3.58
CA ASP A 15 7.15 -12.45 -4.00
C ASP A 15 7.45 -11.13 -3.27
N THR A 16 6.42 -10.34 -2.91
CA THR A 16 6.57 -9.17 -2.03
C THR A 16 6.84 -9.56 -0.58
N GLU A 17 6.23 -10.63 -0.06
CA GLU A 17 6.57 -11.20 1.24
C GLU A 17 8.03 -11.67 1.24
N ALA A 18 8.44 -12.36 0.17
CA ALA A 18 9.81 -12.83 0.06
C ALA A 18 10.83 -11.68 0.00
N LEU A 19 10.44 -10.53 -0.55
CA LEU A 19 11.22 -9.30 -0.51
C LEU A 19 11.27 -8.71 0.91
N HIS A 20 10.14 -8.68 1.61
CA HIS A 20 10.08 -8.26 3.00
C HIS A 20 11.05 -9.07 3.87
N ASP A 21 10.98 -10.41 3.82
CA ASP A 21 11.89 -11.28 4.58
C ASP A 21 13.36 -11.07 4.23
N PHE A 22 13.64 -10.82 2.94
CA PHE A 22 15.00 -10.56 2.47
C PHE A 22 15.56 -9.26 3.06
N LEU A 23 14.74 -8.20 3.14
CA LEU A 23 15.16 -6.89 3.61
C LEU A 23 15.27 -6.82 5.14
N TRP A 24 14.27 -7.31 5.86
CA TRP A 24 14.16 -7.10 7.31
C TRP A 24 14.48 -8.32 8.16
N HIS A 25 14.46 -9.54 7.60
CA HIS A 25 14.81 -10.77 8.33
C HIS A 25 16.14 -11.39 7.88
N GLY A 26 16.81 -10.78 6.89
CA GLY A 26 18.12 -11.22 6.42
C GLY A 26 18.10 -12.64 5.83
N GLU A 27 16.95 -13.10 5.35
CA GLU A 27 16.84 -14.42 4.75
C GLU A 27 17.77 -14.52 3.53
N LYS A 28 18.63 -15.53 3.52
CA LYS A 28 19.55 -15.81 2.39
C LYS A 28 18.80 -16.43 1.21
N LYS A 29 17.91 -15.65 0.59
CA LYS A 29 17.29 -15.97 -0.71
C LYS A 29 18.28 -15.64 -1.83
N ASP A 30 18.18 -16.37 -2.95
CA ASP A 30 18.87 -15.98 -4.18
C ASP A 30 18.29 -14.65 -4.68
N GLY A 31 18.96 -13.55 -4.34
CA GLY A 31 18.53 -12.20 -4.68
C GLY A 31 18.31 -11.99 -6.18
N LYS A 32 19.07 -12.68 -7.05
CA LYS A 32 18.88 -12.59 -8.51
C LYS A 32 17.57 -13.26 -8.94
N SER A 33 17.23 -14.39 -8.33
CA SER A 33 15.96 -15.07 -8.58
C SER A 33 14.78 -14.22 -8.08
N LEU A 34 14.90 -13.64 -6.88
CA LEU A 34 13.88 -12.74 -6.31
C LEU A 34 13.64 -11.51 -7.19
N ILE A 35 14.70 -10.80 -7.60
CA ILE A 35 14.61 -9.65 -8.53
C ILE A 35 13.90 -10.04 -9.82
N ARG A 36 14.25 -11.19 -10.41
CA ARG A 36 13.61 -11.67 -11.64
C ARG A 36 12.12 -11.92 -11.44
N SER A 37 11.74 -12.55 -10.33
CA SER A 37 10.34 -12.83 -10.00
C SER A 37 9.55 -11.52 -9.81
N LEU A 38 10.07 -10.58 -9.02
CA LEU A 38 9.47 -9.25 -8.80
C LEU A 38 9.28 -8.48 -10.10
N ARG A 39 10.27 -8.46 -10.99
CA ARG A 39 10.16 -7.82 -12.32
C ARG A 39 9.11 -8.47 -13.20
N ASN A 40 9.03 -9.80 -13.21
CA ASN A 40 8.03 -10.54 -13.97
C ASN A 40 6.61 -10.27 -13.44
N ASP A 41 6.47 -10.24 -12.12
CA ASP A 41 5.22 -9.92 -11.43
C ASP A 41 4.78 -8.49 -11.67
N ALA A 42 5.70 -7.52 -11.62
CA ALA A 42 5.44 -6.13 -11.98
C ALA A 42 4.92 -5.97 -13.40
N ARG A 43 5.54 -6.66 -14.38
CA ARG A 43 5.09 -6.64 -15.78
C ARG A 43 3.70 -7.23 -15.93
N ALA A 44 3.42 -8.35 -15.25
CA ALA A 44 2.10 -8.96 -15.28
C ALA A 44 1.05 -8.06 -14.61
N ALA A 45 1.37 -7.44 -13.47
CA ALA A 45 0.52 -6.48 -12.79
C ALA A 45 0.25 -5.25 -13.66
N ASP A 46 1.27 -4.68 -14.29
CA ASP A 46 1.15 -3.51 -15.16
C ASP A 46 0.19 -3.77 -16.33
N VAL A 47 0.33 -4.92 -17.00
CA VAL A 47 -0.57 -5.33 -18.08
C VAL A 47 -1.98 -5.59 -17.57
N PHE A 48 -2.12 -6.32 -16.46
CA PHE A 48 -3.42 -6.67 -15.88
C PHE A 48 -4.20 -5.42 -15.43
N LEU A 49 -3.49 -4.47 -14.81
CA LEU A 49 -4.01 -3.20 -14.34
C LEU A 49 -4.02 -2.10 -15.41
N GLN A 50 -3.53 -2.38 -16.63
CA GLN A 50 -3.50 -1.44 -17.76
C GLN A 50 -2.77 -0.11 -17.42
N LEU A 51 -1.65 -0.21 -16.70
CA LEU A 51 -0.91 0.95 -16.19
C LEU A 51 -0.02 1.59 -17.27
N GLY A 52 0.07 0.99 -18.45
CA GLY A 52 0.76 1.56 -19.61
C GLY A 52 2.28 1.60 -19.45
N GLY A 53 2.85 0.67 -18.70
CA GLY A 53 4.28 0.56 -18.45
C GLY A 53 4.80 1.28 -17.20
N ARG A 54 3.97 2.07 -16.51
CA ARG A 54 4.41 2.90 -15.37
C ARG A 54 4.96 2.07 -14.20
N LEU A 55 4.26 1.00 -13.85
CA LEU A 55 4.65 0.15 -12.72
C LEU A 55 5.91 -0.64 -13.06
N ARG A 56 5.94 -1.26 -14.25
CA ARG A 56 7.12 -2.06 -14.64
C ARG A 56 8.39 -1.22 -14.77
N THR A 57 8.31 0.02 -15.24
CA THR A 57 9.48 0.90 -15.39
C THR A 57 10.06 1.26 -14.02
N ASN A 58 9.22 1.72 -13.08
CA ASN A 58 9.68 2.05 -11.73
C ASN A 58 10.25 0.81 -11.00
N VAL A 59 9.65 -0.37 -11.19
CA VAL A 59 10.18 -1.62 -10.62
C VAL A 59 11.50 -2.01 -11.26
N ASP A 60 11.66 -1.89 -12.58
CA ASP A 60 12.90 -2.24 -13.26
C ASP A 60 14.07 -1.39 -12.72
N GLU A 61 13.86 -0.10 -12.47
CA GLU A 61 14.84 0.85 -11.88
C GLU A 61 15.17 0.52 -10.40
N LEU A 62 14.16 0.27 -9.56
CA LEU A 62 14.37 -0.01 -8.14
C LEU A 62 15.03 -1.39 -7.91
N ALA A 63 14.73 -2.36 -8.77
CA ALA A 63 15.22 -3.73 -8.62
C ALA A 63 16.66 -3.95 -9.12
N GLU A 64 17.38 -2.89 -9.54
CA GLU A 64 18.79 -2.99 -9.92
C GLU A 64 19.70 -3.36 -8.73
N ASP A 65 19.39 -2.82 -7.55
CA ASP A 65 20.15 -3.05 -6.33
C ASP A 65 19.24 -2.99 -5.10
N LEU A 66 18.77 -4.15 -4.66
CA LEU A 66 17.90 -4.28 -3.47
C LEU A 66 18.61 -3.94 -2.15
N GLN A 67 19.94 -4.00 -2.11
CA GLN A 67 20.73 -3.75 -0.90
C GLN A 67 21.18 -2.29 -0.79
N SER A 68 21.12 -1.53 -1.88
CA SER A 68 21.30 -0.08 -1.81
C SER A 68 20.23 0.55 -0.89
N SER A 69 20.69 1.49 -0.04
CA SER A 69 19.88 2.11 1.01
C SER A 69 18.54 2.61 0.48
N GLY A 70 17.44 2.02 0.96
CA GLY A 70 16.05 2.44 0.69
C GLY A 70 15.42 1.99 -0.64
N LYS A 71 16.19 1.49 -1.63
CA LYS A 71 15.59 1.05 -2.91
C LYS A 71 14.74 -0.21 -2.77
N GLY A 72 15.22 -1.18 -1.99
CA GLY A 72 14.45 -2.41 -1.71
C GLY A 72 13.12 -2.12 -0.99
N GLU A 73 13.16 -1.23 0.00
CA GLU A 73 11.97 -0.79 0.75
C GLU A 73 10.97 -0.08 -0.17
N SER A 74 11.47 0.85 -1.00
CA SER A 74 10.65 1.55 -1.99
C SER A 74 10.06 0.60 -3.04
N LEU A 75 10.79 -0.46 -3.41
CA LEU A 75 10.27 -1.50 -4.32
C LEU A 75 9.14 -2.30 -3.67
N PHE A 76 9.33 -2.70 -2.41
CA PHE A 76 8.30 -3.39 -1.63
C PHE A 76 7.03 -2.55 -1.57
N GLU A 77 7.15 -1.28 -1.20
CA GLU A 77 6.01 -0.34 -1.11
C GLU A 77 5.34 -0.14 -2.46
N LEU A 78 6.10 0.20 -3.50
CA LEU A 78 5.56 0.42 -4.84
C LEU A 78 4.72 -0.78 -5.31
N LEU A 79 5.24 -2.00 -5.17
CA LEU A 79 4.55 -3.21 -5.61
C LEU A 79 3.37 -3.56 -4.71
N SER A 80 3.57 -3.59 -3.40
CA SER A 80 2.53 -3.99 -2.44
C SER A 80 1.37 -3.00 -2.41
N HIS A 81 1.64 -1.70 -2.47
CA HIS A 81 0.62 -0.65 -2.45
C HIS A 81 -0.14 -0.59 -3.77
N SER A 82 0.56 -0.57 -4.91
CA SER A 82 -0.07 -0.55 -6.23
C SER A 82 -0.89 -1.81 -6.48
N TRP A 83 -0.34 -2.99 -6.15
CA TRP A 83 -1.08 -4.24 -6.32
C TRP A 83 -2.22 -4.37 -5.31
N GLY A 84 -2.03 -4.01 -4.05
CA GLY A 84 -3.06 -4.05 -3.03
C GLY A 84 -4.28 -3.20 -3.40
N LEU A 85 -4.05 -1.96 -3.84
CA LEU A 85 -5.12 -1.08 -4.33
C LEU A 85 -5.75 -1.64 -5.62
N GLY A 86 -4.92 -2.12 -6.56
CA GLY A 86 -5.39 -2.77 -7.78
C GLY A 86 -6.30 -3.97 -7.50
N ALA A 87 -5.90 -4.84 -6.58
CA ALA A 87 -6.67 -6.00 -6.15
C ALA A 87 -8.00 -5.58 -5.50
N ALA A 88 -8.02 -4.50 -4.72
CA ALA A 88 -9.25 -3.96 -4.15
C ALA A 88 -10.26 -3.58 -5.27
N THR A 89 -9.83 -2.90 -6.33
CA THR A 89 -10.71 -2.58 -7.48
C THR A 89 -11.23 -3.82 -8.21
N VAL A 90 -10.42 -4.87 -8.32
CA VAL A 90 -10.84 -6.14 -8.93
C VAL A 90 -11.89 -6.83 -8.06
N LEU A 91 -11.68 -6.87 -6.74
CA LEU A 91 -12.64 -7.46 -5.81
C LEU A 91 -13.96 -6.69 -5.82
N TYR A 92 -13.90 -5.36 -5.89
CA TYR A 92 -15.06 -4.49 -6.07
C TYR A 92 -15.83 -4.84 -7.36
N SER A 93 -15.15 -4.95 -8.51
CA SER A 93 -15.78 -5.33 -9.79
C SER A 93 -16.46 -6.71 -9.75
N LYS A 94 -15.95 -7.61 -8.91
CA LYS A 94 -16.50 -8.95 -8.66
C LYS A 94 -17.59 -8.98 -7.57
N ARG A 95 -17.99 -7.81 -7.06
CA ARG A 95 -18.96 -7.64 -5.96
C ARG A 95 -18.52 -8.28 -4.64
N ASN A 96 -17.22 -8.53 -4.48
CA ASN A 96 -16.64 -8.91 -3.19
C ASN A 96 -16.25 -7.64 -2.43
N TYR A 97 -17.26 -6.92 -1.95
CA TYR A 97 -17.11 -5.61 -1.32
C TYR A 97 -16.32 -5.67 -0.01
N ARG A 98 -16.56 -6.69 0.82
CA ARG A 98 -15.78 -6.93 2.04
C ARG A 98 -14.30 -7.14 1.71
N GLY A 99 -14.01 -8.01 0.73
CA GLY A 99 -12.63 -8.25 0.31
C GLY A 99 -11.94 -7.00 -0.24
N ALA A 100 -12.68 -6.13 -0.92
CA ALA A 100 -12.16 -4.84 -1.36
C ALA A 100 -11.80 -3.93 -0.17
N ALA A 101 -12.68 -3.82 0.83
CA ALA A 101 -12.41 -3.07 2.05
C ALA A 101 -11.21 -3.66 2.83
N ASP A 102 -11.13 -4.98 2.97
CA ASP A 102 -10.01 -5.66 3.63
C ASP A 102 -8.67 -5.37 2.93
N ARG A 103 -8.65 -5.37 1.58
CA ARG A 103 -7.44 -5.00 0.82
C ARG A 103 -7.07 -3.53 1.02
N SER A 104 -8.04 -2.62 0.99
CA SER A 104 -7.82 -1.20 1.26
C SER A 104 -7.25 -0.96 2.66
N LYS A 105 -7.75 -1.68 3.68
CA LYS A 105 -7.21 -1.64 5.04
C LYS A 105 -5.73 -2.04 5.07
N SER A 106 -5.36 -3.16 4.46
CA SER A 106 -3.96 -3.61 4.43
C SER A 106 -3.05 -2.58 3.76
N VAL A 107 -3.52 -1.91 2.70
CA VAL A 107 -2.76 -0.86 2.01
C VAL A 107 -2.51 0.34 2.92
N ILE A 108 -3.53 0.86 3.61
CA ILE A 108 -3.33 2.03 4.48
C ILE A 108 -2.47 1.71 5.71
N SER A 109 -2.58 0.50 6.26
CA SER A 109 -1.74 0.07 7.37
C SER A 109 -0.28 -0.03 6.94
N SER A 110 0.01 -0.63 5.79
CA SER A 110 1.37 -0.67 5.26
C SER A 110 1.93 0.74 4.98
N ALA A 111 1.11 1.62 4.41
CA ALA A 111 1.52 2.99 4.13
C ALA A 111 1.82 3.79 5.41
N SER A 112 1.02 3.63 6.47
CA SER A 112 1.23 4.31 7.75
C SER A 112 2.49 3.78 8.48
N ILE A 113 2.76 2.48 8.40
CA ILE A 113 4.02 1.88 8.90
C ILE A 113 5.20 2.54 8.22
N GLY A 114 5.13 2.68 6.89
CA GLY A 114 6.16 3.36 6.13
C GLY A 114 6.41 4.79 6.61
N VAL A 115 5.35 5.58 6.83
CA VAL A 115 5.49 6.93 7.38
C VAL A 115 6.20 6.89 8.73
N CYS A 116 5.80 5.99 9.64
CA CYS A 116 6.45 5.86 10.95
C CYS A 116 7.94 5.51 10.85
N ALA A 117 8.31 4.58 9.96
CA ALA A 117 9.69 4.16 9.76
C ALA A 117 10.60 5.33 9.35
N ASN A 118 10.14 6.20 8.43
CA ASN A 118 10.93 7.35 7.98
C ASN A 118 10.82 8.58 8.89
N ALA A 119 9.70 8.74 9.59
CA ALA A 119 9.51 9.86 10.51
C ALA A 119 10.26 9.69 11.85
N GLY A 120 10.76 8.48 12.12
CA GLY A 120 11.47 8.13 13.34
C GLY A 120 10.53 7.89 14.52
N CYS A 121 9.37 7.27 14.27
CA CYS A 121 8.37 6.92 15.29
C CYS A 121 7.87 5.48 15.14
N PHE A 122 8.77 4.55 14.82
CA PHE A 122 8.44 3.15 14.58
C PHE A 122 7.91 2.44 15.83
N GLU A 123 8.25 2.93 17.03
CA GLU A 123 7.71 2.44 18.30
C GLU A 123 6.17 2.51 18.36
N PHE A 124 5.54 3.45 17.64
CA PHE A 124 4.07 3.51 17.56
C PHE A 124 3.49 2.31 16.82
N VAL A 125 4.20 1.83 15.78
CA VAL A 125 3.84 0.63 15.04
C VAL A 125 4.01 -0.60 15.93
N GLU A 126 5.15 -0.72 16.62
CA GLU A 126 5.42 -1.86 17.50
C GLU A 126 4.38 -2.00 18.61
N GLU A 127 3.91 -0.90 19.19
CA GLU A 127 2.84 -0.92 20.19
C GLU A 127 1.51 -1.43 19.62
N TRP A 128 1.16 -0.98 18.41
CA TRP A 128 -0.07 -1.37 17.73
C TRP A 128 -0.03 -2.84 17.29
N GLU A 129 1.03 -3.27 16.62
CA GLU A 129 1.20 -4.65 16.16
C GLU A 129 1.30 -5.65 17.32
N ALA A 130 1.85 -5.22 18.47
CA ALA A 130 1.85 -6.01 19.70
C ALA A 130 0.49 -6.03 20.43
N GLY A 131 -0.53 -5.35 19.91
CA GLY A 131 -1.87 -5.28 20.50
C GLY A 131 -1.96 -4.48 21.81
N LYS A 132 -0.97 -3.62 22.10
CA LYS A 132 -0.98 -2.75 23.29
C LYS A 132 -1.91 -1.56 23.13
N THR A 133 -2.22 -1.20 21.88
CA THR A 133 -3.09 -0.08 21.53
C THR A 133 -3.91 -0.42 20.28
N ASP A 134 -5.00 0.32 20.04
CA ASP A 134 -5.82 0.18 18.85
C ASP A 134 -5.33 1.07 17.70
N PHE A 135 -5.91 0.89 16.51
CA PHE A 135 -5.51 1.62 15.31
C PHE A 135 -5.82 3.12 15.42
N GLU A 136 -6.89 3.50 16.11
CA GLU A 136 -7.26 4.90 16.32
C GLU A 136 -6.24 5.63 17.20
N THR A 137 -5.80 5.01 18.28
CA THR A 137 -4.78 5.55 19.17
C THR A 137 -3.43 5.62 18.47
N TYR A 138 -3.04 4.57 17.73
CA TYR A 138 -1.84 4.56 16.90
C TYR A 138 -1.81 5.72 15.89
N THR A 139 -2.85 5.87 15.09
CA THR A 139 -2.93 6.95 14.10
C THR A 139 -3.10 8.33 14.73
N GLY A 140 -3.65 8.41 15.95
CA GLY A 140 -3.63 9.59 16.81
C GLY A 140 -2.21 10.04 17.14
N LYS A 141 -1.40 9.13 17.70
CA LYS A 141 0.02 9.41 18.00
C LYS A 141 0.80 9.84 16.76
N LEU A 142 0.56 9.17 15.62
CA LEU A 142 1.17 9.55 14.36
C LEU A 142 0.77 10.98 13.94
N ALA A 143 -0.51 11.34 14.02
CA ALA A 143 -0.96 12.69 13.65
C ALA A 143 -0.36 13.77 14.55
N ASP A 144 -0.36 13.54 15.87
CA ASP A 144 0.22 14.46 16.86
C ASP A 144 1.74 14.62 16.66
N PHE A 145 2.41 13.57 16.16
CA PHE A 145 3.84 13.61 15.84
C PHE A 145 4.15 14.34 14.53
N LEU A 146 3.24 14.30 13.55
CA LEU A 146 3.41 14.93 12.24
C LEU A 146 3.07 16.43 12.24
N GLU A 147 2.08 16.86 13.04
CA GLU A 147 1.65 18.26 13.12
C GLU A 147 2.79 19.25 13.45
N PRO A 148 3.60 19.05 14.50
CA PRO A 148 4.72 19.95 14.80
C PRO A 148 5.84 19.89 13.75
N LYS A 149 5.84 18.89 12.86
CA LYS A 149 6.77 18.76 11.72
C LYS A 149 6.25 19.48 10.46
N GLY A 150 5.14 20.22 10.57
CA GLY A 150 4.61 21.07 9.51
C GLY A 150 3.60 20.39 8.59
N PHE A 151 3.22 19.14 8.86
CA PHE A 151 2.15 18.49 8.10
C PHE A 151 0.78 18.88 8.66
N MET A 152 0.23 19.98 8.13
CA MET A 152 -1.01 20.59 8.62
C MET A 152 -2.26 19.70 8.41
N ASP A 153 -2.21 18.77 7.46
CA ASP A 153 -3.32 17.85 7.17
C ASP A 153 -3.24 16.54 8.01
N SER A 154 -2.42 16.49 9.06
CA SER A 154 -2.24 15.30 9.93
C SER A 154 -3.57 14.76 10.48
N GLY A 155 -4.45 15.66 10.93
CA GLY A 155 -5.79 15.30 11.41
C GLY A 155 -6.69 14.74 10.32
N GLN A 156 -6.59 15.25 9.08
CA GLN A 156 -7.32 14.70 7.95
C GLN A 156 -6.78 13.33 7.54
N PHE A 157 -5.46 13.16 7.56
CA PHE A 157 -4.80 11.90 7.30
C PHE A 157 -5.25 10.81 8.29
N LYS A 158 -5.24 11.13 9.58
CA LYS A 158 -5.81 10.28 10.63
C LYS A 158 -7.26 9.88 10.33
N ARG A 159 -8.14 10.86 10.05
CA ARG A 159 -9.57 10.60 9.84
C ARG A 159 -9.82 9.65 8.67
N VAL A 160 -9.14 9.85 7.54
CA VAL A 160 -9.32 8.98 6.37
C VAL A 160 -8.77 7.58 6.63
N MET A 161 -7.60 7.46 7.25
CA MET A 161 -7.04 6.14 7.62
C MET A 161 -8.02 5.37 8.53
N ASN A 162 -8.53 6.00 9.59
CA ASN A 162 -9.48 5.34 10.49
C ASN A 162 -10.76 4.96 9.76
N ALA A 163 -11.33 5.83 8.92
CA ALA A 163 -12.53 5.49 8.16
C ALA A 163 -12.34 4.26 7.27
N VAL A 164 -11.21 4.17 6.54
CA VAL A 164 -10.89 3.01 5.70
C VAL A 164 -10.70 1.75 6.54
N TYR A 165 -9.99 1.86 7.68
CA TYR A 165 -9.75 0.74 8.59
C TYR A 165 -11.06 0.19 9.19
N GLU A 166 -11.92 1.09 9.66
CA GLU A 166 -13.21 0.80 10.28
C GLU A 166 -14.19 0.12 9.32
N PHE A 167 -14.26 0.57 8.06
CA PHE A 167 -15.10 -0.10 7.05
C PHE A 167 -14.76 -1.59 6.91
N ALA A 168 -13.49 -1.96 7.00
CA ALA A 168 -13.06 -3.35 6.91
C ALA A 168 -13.26 -4.11 8.23
N MET A 169 -12.86 -3.52 9.37
CA MET A 169 -12.95 -4.19 10.67
C MET A 169 -14.37 -4.41 11.14
N ASN A 170 -15.25 -3.43 10.90
CA ASN A 170 -16.64 -3.43 11.33
C ASN A 170 -17.60 -3.63 10.15
N TRP A 171 -17.23 -4.50 9.22
CA TRP A 171 -18.00 -4.77 8.01
C TRP A 171 -19.44 -5.24 8.33
N ASN A 172 -20.42 -4.39 8.01
CA ASN A 172 -21.83 -4.73 8.19
C ASN A 172 -22.35 -5.61 7.03
N ALA A 173 -22.31 -6.92 7.21
CA ALA A 173 -22.76 -7.89 6.20
C ALA A 173 -24.27 -7.86 5.92
N VAL A 174 -25.09 -7.31 6.82
CA VAL A 174 -26.55 -7.22 6.67
C VAL A 174 -27.02 -5.87 6.11
N ALA A 175 -26.11 -4.91 5.93
CA ALA A 175 -26.41 -3.65 5.25
C ALA A 175 -26.90 -3.89 3.82
N SER A 176 -27.61 -2.92 3.26
CA SER A 176 -28.07 -3.01 1.87
C SER A 176 -26.89 -3.13 0.89
N LYS A 177 -27.14 -3.69 -0.29
CA LYS A 177 -26.10 -3.77 -1.34
C LYS A 177 -25.55 -2.40 -1.71
N SER A 178 -26.39 -1.36 -1.69
CA SER A 178 -25.99 0.02 -1.98
C SER A 178 -25.02 0.55 -0.94
N GLU A 179 -25.30 0.33 0.35
CA GLU A 179 -24.40 0.71 1.45
C GLU A 179 -23.08 -0.05 1.38
N GLN A 180 -23.11 -1.36 1.14
CA GLN A 180 -21.89 -2.16 0.99
C GLN A 180 -21.04 -1.71 -0.22
N THR A 181 -21.68 -1.40 -1.34
CA THR A 181 -21.01 -0.87 -2.53
C THR A 181 -20.35 0.48 -2.21
N LEU A 182 -21.07 1.38 -1.56
CA LEU A 182 -20.56 2.70 -1.19
C LEU A 182 -19.42 2.60 -0.19
N ALA A 183 -19.54 1.76 0.84
CA ALA A 183 -18.48 1.52 1.82
C ALA A 183 -17.19 1.03 1.14
N ALA A 184 -17.27 0.01 0.28
CA ALA A 184 -16.10 -0.50 -0.43
C ALA A 184 -15.47 0.54 -1.38
N ARG A 185 -16.29 1.32 -2.09
CA ARG A 185 -15.81 2.40 -2.96
C ARG A 185 -15.05 3.46 -2.14
N THR A 186 -15.64 3.91 -1.04
CA THR A 186 -15.03 4.87 -0.11
C THR A 186 -13.73 4.32 0.47
N SER A 187 -13.67 3.03 0.82
CA SER A 187 -12.43 2.39 1.28
C SER A 187 -11.33 2.42 0.22
N ILE A 188 -11.65 2.20 -1.06
CA ILE A 188 -10.67 2.23 -2.16
C ILE A 188 -10.18 3.66 -2.41
N GLU A 189 -11.09 4.63 -2.56
CA GLU A 189 -10.71 6.03 -2.79
C GLU A 189 -9.93 6.61 -1.60
N GLY A 190 -10.36 6.30 -0.38
CA GLY A 190 -9.65 6.69 0.85
C GLY A 190 -8.26 6.07 0.94
N ALA A 191 -8.10 4.78 0.62
CA ALA A 191 -6.79 4.14 0.59
C ALA A 191 -5.87 4.75 -0.45
N GLY A 192 -6.39 5.03 -1.65
CA GLY A 192 -5.66 5.73 -2.70
C GLY A 192 -5.18 7.12 -2.26
N TRP A 193 -6.04 7.90 -1.62
CA TRP A 193 -5.66 9.20 -1.07
C TRP A 193 -4.59 9.06 0.02
N CYS A 194 -4.72 8.11 0.95
CA CYS A 194 -3.72 7.85 1.98
C CYS A 194 -2.35 7.46 1.40
N LEU A 195 -2.30 6.72 0.29
CA LEU A 195 -1.06 6.40 -0.42
C LEU A 195 -0.35 7.63 -0.98
N LEU A 196 -1.10 8.57 -1.57
CA LEU A 196 -0.49 9.80 -2.08
C LEU A 196 0.00 10.68 -0.91
N THR A 197 -0.82 10.79 0.12
CA THR A 197 -0.50 11.56 1.32
C THR A 197 0.73 11.00 2.05
N SER A 198 0.89 9.67 2.14
CA SER A 198 2.07 9.07 2.78
C SER A 198 3.38 9.44 2.06
N VAL A 199 3.36 9.50 0.72
CA VAL A 199 4.49 9.96 -0.09
C VAL A 199 4.76 11.45 0.16
N SER A 200 3.73 12.30 0.15
CA SER A 200 3.89 13.74 0.41
C SER A 200 4.42 14.03 1.82
N ILE A 201 3.97 13.29 2.83
CA ILE A 201 4.52 13.39 4.19
C ILE A 201 6.01 13.07 4.18
N ARG A 202 6.41 11.99 3.52
CA ARG A 202 7.81 11.56 3.46
C ARG A 202 8.71 12.52 2.67
N GLU A 203 8.20 13.11 1.59
CA GLU A 203 8.85 14.21 0.88
C GLU A 203 9.08 15.42 1.81
N LEU A 204 8.05 15.84 2.56
CA LEU A 204 8.14 16.93 3.53
C LEU A 204 9.19 16.66 4.61
N LEU A 205 9.27 15.41 5.07
CA LEU A 205 10.23 14.98 6.10
C LEU A 205 11.66 14.78 5.57
N GLY A 206 11.91 14.99 4.27
CA GLY A 206 13.23 14.83 3.66
C GLY A 206 13.66 13.37 3.47
N ALA A 207 12.71 12.43 3.50
CA ALA A 207 12.94 11.00 3.31
C ALA A 207 11.98 10.42 2.25
N PRO A 208 11.97 10.96 1.02
CA PRO A 208 11.06 10.48 -0.02
C PRO A 208 11.39 9.03 -0.41
N PRO A 209 10.40 8.26 -0.88
CA PRO A 209 10.67 6.98 -1.51
C PRO A 209 11.51 7.17 -2.78
N TRP A 210 12.17 6.11 -3.22
CA TRP A 210 13.05 6.13 -4.40
C TRP A 210 12.32 6.12 -5.74
N PHE A 211 10.98 6.08 -5.75
CA PHE A 211 10.16 6.27 -6.94
C PHE A 211 9.61 7.70 -7.01
N SER A 212 9.31 8.17 -8.23
CA SER A 212 8.73 9.50 -8.41
C SER A 212 7.31 9.58 -7.84
N ALA A 213 7.04 10.58 -6.99
CA ALA A 213 5.70 10.86 -6.49
C ALA A 213 4.69 11.10 -7.62
N ARG A 214 5.13 11.76 -8.71
CA ARG A 214 4.29 12.01 -9.89
C ARG A 214 3.92 10.71 -10.61
N ASP A 215 4.88 9.82 -10.80
CA ASP A 215 4.62 8.54 -11.46
C ASP A 215 3.73 7.64 -10.61
N PHE A 216 3.97 7.63 -9.29
CA PHE A 216 3.14 6.89 -8.34
C PHE A 216 1.71 7.43 -8.30
N ALA A 217 1.52 8.75 -8.29
CA ALA A 217 0.20 9.35 -8.43
C ALA A 217 -0.51 8.91 -9.71
N GLY A 218 0.19 8.92 -10.84
CA GLY A 218 -0.35 8.44 -12.12
C GLY A 218 -0.69 6.95 -12.13
N ILE A 219 -0.02 6.12 -11.31
CA ILE A 219 -0.38 4.70 -11.10
C ILE A 219 -1.66 4.60 -10.26
N VAL A 220 -1.72 5.29 -9.12
CA VAL A 220 -2.86 5.29 -8.20
C VAL A 220 -4.14 5.78 -8.89
N GLU A 221 -4.07 6.91 -9.60
CA GLU A 221 -5.20 7.48 -10.35
C GLU A 221 -5.76 6.48 -11.38
N ARG A 222 -4.88 5.80 -12.11
CA ARG A 222 -5.28 4.78 -13.09
C ARG A 222 -5.92 3.57 -12.44
N ILE A 223 -5.45 3.16 -11.28
CA ILE A 223 -6.05 2.06 -10.54
C ILE A 223 -7.46 2.46 -10.11
N ILE A 224 -7.62 3.60 -9.44
CA ILE A 224 -8.92 4.07 -8.92
C ILE A 224 -9.91 4.29 -10.07
N GLY A 225 -9.48 4.87 -11.19
CA GLY A 225 -10.32 5.12 -12.36
C GLY A 225 -10.87 3.87 -13.06
N ARG A 226 -10.54 2.66 -12.59
CA ARG A 226 -11.08 1.38 -13.09
C ARG A 226 -12.33 0.91 -12.34
N MET A 227 -12.69 1.54 -11.22
CA MET A 227 -13.93 1.24 -10.49
C MET A 227 -15.15 1.72 -11.24
#